data_AF-A0A0F9SNC0-F1
#
_entry.id   AF-A0A0F9SNC0-F1
#
_cell.length_a   1.000
_cell.length_b   1.000
_cell.length_c   1.000
_cell.angle_alpha   90.00
_cell.angle_beta   90.00
_cell.angle_gamma   90.00
#
_symmetry.space_group_name_H-M   'P 1'
#
loop_
_entity.id
_entity.type
_entity.pdbx_description
1 polymer ?
#
loop_
_entity_poly.entity_id
_entity_poly.type
_entity_poly.pdbx_seq_one_letter_code
_entity_poly.pdbx_strand_id
1 'polypeptide(L)' 'LINRSRSIFFLVSGDKKRKVVREILKNPETARRLYPAAMIHPLGSVTWYIDREILDDKS' A
#
# COMPACT_ATOMS: atom_id res chain seq x y z
N LEU A 1 -12.85 -11.55 -5.57
CA LEU A 1 -11.74 -12.45 -6.00
C LEU A 1 -10.42 -12.12 -5.32
N ILE A 2 -9.98 -10.86 -5.30
CA ILE A 2 -8.65 -10.45 -4.83
C ILE A 2 -8.33 -10.96 -3.41
N ASN A 3 -9.23 -10.75 -2.43
CA ASN A 3 -9.04 -11.21 -1.05
C ASN A 3 -9.09 -12.73 -0.84
N ARG A 4 -9.44 -13.53 -1.86
CA ARG A 4 -9.34 -15.01 -1.79
C ARG A 4 -7.96 -15.53 -2.16
N SER A 5 -7.04 -14.66 -2.57
CA SER A 5 -5.67 -15.02 -2.92
C SER A 5 -4.87 -15.36 -1.66
N ARG A 6 -3.87 -16.24 -1.78
CA ARG A 6 -2.92 -16.54 -0.69
C ARG A 6 -1.85 -15.47 -0.55
N SER A 7 -1.45 -14.83 -1.64
CA SER A 7 -0.42 -13.80 -1.65
C SER A 7 -0.78 -12.69 -2.62
N ILE A 8 -0.60 -11.45 -2.20
CA ILE A 8 -0.79 -10.26 -3.02
C ILE A 8 0.47 -9.41 -2.94
N PHE A 9 0.92 -8.96 -4.10
CA PHE A 9 2.08 -8.08 -4.24
C PHE A 9 1.62 -6.75 -4.81
N PHE A 10 1.92 -5.66 -4.10
CA PHE A 10 1.80 -4.31 -4.62
C PHE A 10 3.17 -3.83 -5.08
N LEU A 11 3.29 -3.47 -6.36
CA LEU A 11 4.48 -2.82 -6.90
C LEU A 11 4.17 -1.34 -7.12
N VAL A 12 4.88 -0.45 -6.42
CA VAL A 12 4.58 0.97 -6.41
C VAL A 12 5.84 1.78 -6.71
N SER A 13 5.78 2.55 -7.80
CA SER A 13 6.82 3.50 -8.20
C SER A 13 6.19 4.84 -8.65
N GLY A 14 7.01 5.88 -8.64
CA GLY A 14 6.66 7.26 -8.94
C GLY A 14 6.23 8.06 -7.71
N ASP A 15 6.90 9.20 -7.54
CA ASP A 15 6.73 10.18 -6.46
C ASP A 15 5.28 10.63 -6.18
N LYS A 16 4.44 10.73 -7.21
CA LYS A 16 3.03 11.15 -7.08
C LYS A 16 2.21 10.27 -6.12
N LYS A 17 2.65 9.03 -5.87
CA LYS A 17 1.96 8.08 -4.99
C LYS A 17 2.40 8.17 -3.53
N ARG A 18 3.40 9.00 -3.22
CA ARG A 18 4.00 9.14 -1.88
C ARG A 18 2.98 9.38 -0.78
N LYS A 19 2.08 10.35 -0.97
CA LYS A 19 1.07 10.70 0.03
C LYS A 19 0.18 9.50 0.35
N VAL A 20 -0.36 8.85 -0.69
CA VAL A 20 -1.25 7.70 -0.55
C VAL A 20 -0.54 6.52 0.12
N VAL A 21 0.66 6.16 -0.35
CA VAL A 21 1.43 5.03 0.23
C VAL A 21 1.73 5.27 1.71
N ARG A 22 2.16 6.48 2.07
CA ARG A 22 2.44 6.81 3.48
C ARG A 22 1.19 6.75 4.33
N GLU A 23 0.06 7.22 3.81
CA GLU A 23 -1.22 7.16 4.53
C GLU A 23 -1.67 5.71 4.74
N ILE A 24 -1.55 4.84 3.74
CA ILE A 24 -1.85 3.41 3.85
C ILE A 24 -0.97 2.72 4.89
N LEU A 25 0.33 3.03 4.90
CA LEU A 25 1.29 2.38 5.81
C LEU A 25 1.24 2.92 7.25
N LYS A 26 1.02 4.23 7.43
CA LYS A 26 1.06 4.88 8.75
C LYS A 26 -0.32 4.97 9.42
N ASN A 27 -1.40 5.12 8.63
CA ASN A 27 -2.75 5.34 9.13
C ASN A 27 -3.77 4.35 8.49
N PRO A 28 -3.58 3.03 8.67
CA PRO A 28 -4.33 2.01 7.93
C PRO A 28 -5.85 2.08 8.13
N GLU A 29 -6.33 2.46 9.32
CA GLU A 29 -7.76 2.57 9.61
C GLU A 29 -8.44 3.72 8.84
N THR A 30 -7.78 4.86 8.74
CA THR A 30 -8.26 5.98 7.92
C THR A 30 -8.15 5.62 6.44
N ALA A 31 -7.00 5.07 6.04
CA ALA A 31 -6.72 4.69 4.66
C ALA A 31 -7.72 3.66 4.10
N ARG A 32 -8.20 2.73 4.93
CA ARG A 32 -9.23 1.74 4.57
C ARG A 32 -10.52 2.36 4.08
N ARG A 33 -10.87 3.57 4.53
CA ARG A 33 -12.08 4.28 4.10
C ARG A 33 -11.88 5.04 2.78
N LEU A 34 -10.62 5.28 2.40
CA LEU A 34 -10.26 6.18 1.30
C LEU A 34 -9.68 5.45 0.10
N TYR A 35 -8.98 4.32 0.31
CA TYR A 35 -8.19 3.67 -0.72
C TYR A 35 -8.55 2.19 -0.86
N PRO A 36 -8.91 1.72 -2.08
CA PRO A 36 -9.17 0.31 -2.32
C PRO A 36 -7.99 -0.59 -1.95
N ALA A 37 -6.76 -0.12 -2.17
CA ALA A 37 -5.55 -0.87 -1.85
C ALA A 37 -5.38 -1.12 -0.33
N ALA A 38 -5.93 -0.25 0.52
CA ALA A 38 -5.93 -0.44 1.98
C ALA A 38 -7.00 -1.44 2.47
N MET A 39 -8.03 -1.69 1.65
CA MET A 39 -9.08 -2.66 1.95
C MET A 39 -8.66 -4.11 1.64
N ILE A 40 -7.51 -4.30 0.99
CA ILE A 40 -7.03 -5.62 0.60
C ILE A 40 -6.57 -6.41 1.82
N HIS A 41 -7.19 -7.58 1.99
CA HIS A 41 -6.93 -8.51 3.09
C HIS A 41 -7.03 -9.96 2.53
N PRO A 42 -5.93 -10.50 1.99
CA PRO A 42 -5.88 -11.87 1.47
C PRO A 42 -5.93 -12.89 2.60
N LEU A 43 -6.15 -14.16 2.24
CA LEU A 43 -6.10 -15.28 3.18
C LEU A 43 -4.68 -15.55 3.72
N GLY A 44 -3.66 -15.05 3.02
CA GLY A 44 -2.27 -15.10 3.49
C GLY A 44 -1.66 -13.70 3.58
N SER A 45 -0.63 -13.42 2.80
CA SER A 45 0.20 -12.22 2.97
C SER A 45 -0.05 -11.14 1.92
N VAL A 46 0.18 -9.89 2.33
CA VAL A 46 0.37 -8.75 1.43
C VAL A 46 1.81 -8.30 1.55
N THR A 47 2.49 -8.12 0.42
CA THR A 47 3.85 -7.57 0.37
C THR A 47 3.86 -6.32 -0.52
N TRP A 48 4.49 -5.26 -0.02
CA TRP A 48 4.62 -3.99 -0.73
C TRP A 48 6.06 -3.80 -1.19
N TYR A 49 6.26 -3.80 -2.50
CA TYR A 49 7.50 -3.37 -3.14
C TYR A 49 7.34 -1.90 -3.51
N ILE A 50 8.01 -1.04 -2.76
CA ILE A 50 7.88 0.41 -2.89
C ILE A 50 9.24 0.96 -3.31
N ASP A 51 9.22 1.79 -4.34
CA ASP A 51 10.39 2.53 -4.77
C ASP A 51 10.95 3.36 -3.61
N ARG A 52 12.27 3.29 -3.39
CA ARG A 52 12.92 3.93 -2.23
C ARG A 52 12.62 5.44 -2.21
N GLU A 53 12.54 6.06 -3.38
CA GLU A 53 12.26 7.49 -3.50
C GLU A 53 10.95 7.90 -2.83
N ILE A 54 9.96 7.00 -2.71
CA ILE A 54 8.64 7.23 -2.09
C ILE A 54 8.75 7.23 -0.56
N LEU A 55 9.66 6.42 -0.02
CA LEU A 55 9.86 6.29 1.42
C LEU A 55 10.73 7.42 1.97
N ASP A 56 11.72 7.88 1.20
CA ASP A 56 12.61 8.95 1.63
C ASP A 56 11.85 10.28 1.81
N ASP A 57 12.04 10.94 2.95
CA ASP A 57 11.67 12.35 3.10
C ASP A 57 12.77 13.17 2.45
N LYS A 58 12.51 13.70 1.24
CA LYS A 58 13.41 14.70 0.66
C LYS A 58 13.39 15.91 1.61
N SER A 59 14.49 16.05 2.35
CA SER A 59 14.81 17.17 3.24
C SER A 59 15.14 18.41 2.43
#